data_AF-A0AA87IX12-F1
#
_entry.id   AF-A0AA87IX12-F1
#
_cell.length_a   1.000
_cell.length_b   1.000
_cell.length_c   1.000
_cell.angle_alpha   90.00
_cell.angle_beta   90.00
_cell.angle_gamma   90.00
#
_symmetry.space_group_name_H-M   'P 1'
#
loop_
_entity.id
_entity.type
_entity.pdbx_description
1 polymer ?
#
loop_
_entity_poly.entity_id
_entity_poly.type
_entity_poly.pdbx_seq_one_letter_code
_entity_poly.pdbx_strand_id
1 'polypeptide(L)'
;MVHRVHPLLIAFAVCVFFFLLAPLVIIIGSAFSDTSYLTFPPQGLTLHWFWNIFEIEAFRTTAITSFELAFLGTGLSLLMGIPAAYAISRYRLGLPSWL
;
A
#
# COMPACT_ATOMS: atom_id res chain seq x y z
N MET A 1 -5.50 -15.52 27.57
CA MET A 1 -5.61 -14.18 28.18
C MET A 1 -6.57 -13.34 27.34
N VAL A 2 -7.85 -13.26 27.71
CA VAL A 2 -8.82 -12.43 27.00
C VAL A 2 -8.60 -10.98 27.44
N HIS A 3 -7.89 -10.19 26.64
CA HIS A 3 -7.79 -8.76 26.87
C HIS A 3 -9.21 -8.18 26.80
N ARG A 4 -9.72 -7.67 27.93
CA ARG A 4 -10.94 -6.86 27.92
C ARG A 4 -10.59 -5.54 27.25
N VAL A 5 -10.81 -5.47 25.94
CA VAL A 5 -10.62 -4.25 25.15
C VAL A 5 -11.58 -3.18 25.68
N HIS A 6 -11.04 -2.04 26.10
CA HIS A 6 -11.84 -0.97 26.67
C HIS A 6 -12.68 -0.31 25.55
N PRO A 7 -13.99 -0.08 25.75
CA PRO A 7 -14.85 0.49 24.70
C PRO A 7 -14.35 1.85 24.18
N LEU A 8 -13.74 2.67 25.07
CA LEU A 8 -13.09 3.93 24.68
C LEU A 8 -11.90 3.75 23.72
N LEU A 9 -11.08 2.70 23.90
CA LEU A 9 -9.97 2.40 23.00
C LEU A 9 -10.48 2.00 21.61
N ILE A 10 -11.56 1.22 21.56
CA ILE A 10 -12.22 0.85 20.30
C ILE A 10 -12.79 2.09 19.60
N ALA A 11 -13.55 2.92 20.33
CA ALA A 11 -14.12 4.14 19.78
C ALA A 11 -13.03 5.09 19.24
N PHE A 12 -11.94 5.27 19.99
CA PHE A 12 -10.80 6.06 19.56
C PHE A 12 -10.14 5.48 18.30
N ALA A 13 -9.87 4.17 18.26
CA ALA A 13 -9.30 3.52 17.09
C ALA A 13 -10.20 3.68 15.85
N VAL A 14 -11.52 3.52 16.00
CA VAL A 14 -12.49 3.73 14.91
C VAL A 14 -12.43 5.17 14.41
N CYS A 15 -12.38 6.17 15.29
CA CYS A 15 -12.24 7.57 14.88
C CYS A 15 -10.93 7.83 14.11
N VAL A 16 -9.82 7.23 14.55
CA VAL A 16 -8.52 7.33 13.84
C VAL A 16 -8.61 6.70 12.47
N PHE A 17 -9.12 5.47 12.35
CA PHE A 17 -9.29 4.81 11.04
C PHE A 17 -10.23 5.58 10.14
N PHE A 18 -11.34 6.11 10.66
CA PHE A 18 -12.26 6.94 9.89
C PHE A 18 -11.55 8.19 9.36
N PHE A 19 -10.79 8.89 10.20
CA PHE A 19 -10.02 10.06 9.78
C PHE A 19 -8.99 9.73 8.69
N LEU A 20 -8.27 8.61 8.83
CA LEU A 20 -7.28 8.16 7.84
C LEU A 20 -7.92 7.72 6.52
N LEU A 21 -9.10 7.10 6.55
CA LEU A 21 -9.80 6.58 5.37
C LEU A 21 -10.71 7.62 4.70
N ALA A 22 -11.17 8.64 5.42
CA ALA A 22 -12.02 9.71 4.89
C ALA A 22 -11.52 10.32 3.56
N PRO A 23 -10.24 10.72 3.41
CA PRO A 23 -9.75 11.25 2.13
C PRO A 23 -9.74 10.20 1.02
N LEU A 24 -9.57 8.92 1.34
CA LEU A 24 -9.63 7.83 0.36
C LEU A 24 -11.02 7.72 -0.27
N VAL A 25 -12.09 7.91 0.52
CA VAL A 25 -13.48 7.90 0.03
C VAL A 25 -13.70 9.00 -1.00
N ILE A 26 -13.13 10.19 -0.79
CA ILE A 26 -13.21 11.32 -1.72
C ILE A 26 -12.52 10.96 -3.04
N ILE A 27 -11.31 10.39 -2.97
CA ILE A 27 -10.54 9.97 -4.15
C ILE A 27 -11.30 8.88 -4.92
N ILE A 28 -11.82 7.85 -4.23
CA ILE A 28 -12.60 6.78 -4.84
C ILE A 28 -13.83 7.34 -5.54
N GLY A 29 -14.59 8.22 -4.87
CA GLY A 29 -15.76 8.87 -5.48
C GLY A 29 -15.39 9.65 -6.74
N SER A 30 -14.31 10.44 -6.67
CA SER A 30 -13.83 11.22 -7.82
C SER A 30 -13.34 10.36 -8.99
N ALA A 31 -12.85 9.15 -8.74
CA ALA A 31 -12.40 8.23 -9.79
C ALA A 31 -13.53 7.75 -10.71
N PHE A 32 -14.79 7.86 -10.26
CA PHE A 32 -15.99 7.60 -11.06
C PHE A 32 -16.60 8.86 -11.69
N SER A 33 -16.04 10.05 -11.43
CA SER A 33 -16.53 11.32 -11.99
C SER A 33 -16.15 11.46 -13.46
N ASP A 34 -17.00 12.11 -14.25
CA ASP A 34 -16.73 12.41 -15.67
C ASP A 34 -15.84 13.65 -15.86
N THR A 35 -15.48 14.32 -14.76
CA THR A 35 -14.67 15.53 -14.74
C THR A 35 -13.17 15.21 -14.67
N SER A 36 -12.33 15.96 -15.39
CA SER A 36 -10.87 15.82 -15.35
C SER A 36 -10.18 16.40 -14.09
N TYR A 37 -10.95 16.88 -13.11
CA TYR A 37 -10.47 17.47 -11.87
C TYR A 37 -11.16 16.87 -10.65
N LEU A 38 -10.48 16.90 -9.50
CA LEU A 38 -10.99 16.42 -8.22
C LEU A 38 -12.24 17.22 -7.81
N THR A 39 -13.41 16.60 -7.97
CA THR A 39 -14.70 17.17 -7.59
C THR A 39 -15.43 16.20 -6.68
N PHE A 40 -15.93 16.72 -5.56
CA PHE A 40 -16.78 15.95 -4.65
C PHE A 40 -18.00 16.80 -4.26
N PRO A 41 -19.23 16.30 -4.42
CA PRO A 41 -19.61 14.96 -4.91
C PRO A 41 -19.28 14.76 -6.42
N PRO A 42 -19.04 13.51 -6.87
CA PRO A 42 -18.72 13.23 -8.26
C PRO A 42 -19.86 13.65 -9.19
N GLN A 43 -19.52 14.15 -10.38
CA GLN A 43 -20.48 14.57 -11.39
C GLN A 43 -20.51 13.52 -12.50
N GLY A 44 -21.66 12.86 -12.65
CA GLY A 44 -21.77 11.67 -13.50
C GLY A 44 -21.08 10.45 -12.88
N LEU A 45 -21.42 9.26 -13.39
CA LEU A 45 -20.77 8.01 -13.03
C LEU A 45 -20.23 7.37 -14.32
N THR A 46 -18.91 7.24 -14.40
CA THR A 46 -18.21 6.69 -15.56
C THR A 46 -17.10 5.74 -15.13
N LEU A 47 -16.75 4.82 -16.02
CA LEU A 47 -15.58 3.95 -15.90
C LEU A 47 -14.49 4.32 -16.91
N HIS A 48 -14.65 5.43 -17.63
CA HIS A 48 -13.76 5.85 -18.71
C HIS A 48 -12.30 5.90 -18.28
N TRP A 49 -12.00 6.46 -17.10
CA TRP A 49 -10.63 6.56 -16.57
C TRP A 49 -9.96 5.19 -16.33
N PHE A 50 -10.73 4.17 -15.95
CA PHE A 50 -10.23 2.81 -15.77
C PHE A 50 -9.82 2.16 -17.09
N TRP A 51 -10.46 2.54 -18.20
CA TRP A 51 -10.08 2.06 -19.54
C TRP A 51 -8.95 2.90 -20.14
N ASN A 52 -9.04 4.22 -20.01
CA ASN A 52 -8.05 5.17 -20.52
C ASN A 52 -6.62 4.89 -20.02
N ILE A 53 -6.49 4.36 -18.80
CA ILE A 53 -5.19 4.01 -18.22
C ILE A 53 -4.39 2.98 -19.05
N PHE A 54 -5.09 2.10 -19.79
CA PHE A 54 -4.47 1.10 -20.65
C PHE A 54 -4.08 1.65 -22.02
N GLU A 55 -4.74 2.73 -22.45
CA GLU A 55 -4.45 3.42 -23.72
C GLU A 55 -3.19 4.31 -23.60
N ILE A 56 -2.88 4.80 -22.40
CA ILE A 56 -1.69 5.61 -22.14
C ILE A 56 -0.44 4.72 -22.07
N GLU A 57 0.37 4.74 -23.13
CA GLU A 57 1.61 3.98 -23.21
C GLU A 57 2.59 4.28 -22.06
N ALA A 58 2.77 5.56 -21.71
CA ALA A 58 3.65 5.95 -20.62
C ALA A 58 3.23 5.32 -19.28
N PHE A 59 1.93 5.20 -19.02
CA PHE A 59 1.42 4.55 -17.81
C PHE A 59 1.70 3.04 -17.84
N ARG A 60 1.39 2.38 -18.96
CA ARG A 60 1.64 0.93 -19.11
C ARG A 60 3.10 0.57 -18.89
N THR A 61 4.01 1.29 -19.52
CA THR A 61 5.46 1.03 -19.41
C THR A 61 5.94 1.25 -17.98
N THR A 62 5.57 2.36 -17.34
CA THR A 62 5.98 2.64 -15.95
C THR A 62 5.38 1.67 -14.94
N ALA A 63 4.15 1.20 -15.16
CA ALA A 63 3.52 0.18 -14.32
C ALA A 63 4.27 -1.15 -14.39
N ILE A 64 4.65 -1.60 -15.59
CA ILE A 64 5.43 -2.84 -15.79
C ILE A 64 6.81 -2.71 -15.12
N THR A 65 7.53 -1.62 -15.38
CA THR A 65 8.85 -1.40 -14.79
C THR A 65 8.78 -1.37 -13.26
N SER A 66 7.77 -0.72 -12.68
CA SER A 66 7.57 -0.69 -11.22
C SER A 66 7.28 -2.08 -10.65
N PHE A 67 6.47 -2.87 -11.36
CA PHE A 67 6.16 -4.24 -10.97
C PHE A 67 7.40 -5.14 -11.01
N GLU A 68 8.20 -5.06 -12.08
CA GLU A 68 9.46 -5.80 -12.21
C GLU A 68 10.45 -5.42 -11.10
N LEU A 69 10.62 -4.13 -10.83
CA LEU A 69 11.47 -3.64 -9.75
C LEU A 69 11.00 -4.14 -8.37
N ALA A 70 9.70 -4.06 -8.09
CA ALA A 70 9.14 -4.53 -6.83
C ALA A 70 9.32 -6.05 -6.67
N PHE A 71 9.06 -6.82 -7.73
CA PHE A 71 9.17 -8.27 -7.70
C PHE A 71 10.61 -8.74 -7.54
N LEU A 72 11.52 -8.25 -8.38
CA LEU A 72 12.94 -8.63 -8.34
C LEU A 72 13.61 -8.13 -7.06
N GLY A 73 13.34 -6.88 -6.65
CA GLY A 73 13.89 -6.31 -5.42
C GLY A 73 13.44 -7.09 -4.18
N THR A 74 12.16 -7.42 -4.08
CA THR A 74 11.64 -8.24 -2.98
C THR A 74 12.22 -9.65 -3.03
N GLY A 75 12.28 -10.27 -4.21
CA GLY A 75 12.84 -11.60 -4.40
C GLY A 75 14.30 -11.68 -3.94
N LEU A 76 15.14 -10.76 -4.40
CA LEU A 76 16.55 -10.67 -4.00
C LEU A 76 16.68 -10.38 -2.49
N SER A 77 15.87 -9.48 -1.95
CA SER A 77 15.86 -9.18 -0.51
C SER A 77 15.52 -10.41 0.32
N LEU A 78 14.53 -11.22 -0.09
CA LEU A 78 14.17 -12.46 0.60
C LEU A 78 15.26 -13.53 0.45
N LEU A 79 15.83 -13.69 -0.75
CA LEU A 79 16.91 -14.66 -1.02
C LEU A 79 18.15 -14.40 -0.16
N MET A 80 18.47 -13.14 0.12
CA MET A 80 19.61 -12.78 0.98
C MET A 80 19.22 -12.68 2.46
N GLY A 81 18.05 -12.09 2.74
CA GLY A 81 17.59 -11.79 4.09
C GLY A 81 17.19 -13.03 4.89
N ILE A 82 16.54 -14.02 4.27
CA ILE A 82 16.11 -15.24 4.97
C ILE A 82 17.32 -16.05 5.46
N PRO A 83 18.33 -16.39 4.62
CA PRO A 83 19.51 -17.10 5.11
C PRO A 83 20.31 -16.32 6.15
N ALA A 84 20.44 -15.00 5.96
CA ALA A 84 21.14 -14.13 6.92
C ALA A 84 20.44 -14.13 8.29
N ALA A 85 19.12 -13.91 8.32
CA ALA A 85 18.33 -13.95 9.54
C ALA A 85 18.38 -15.33 10.21
N TYR A 86 18.30 -16.41 9.43
CA TYR A 86 18.42 -17.77 9.94
C TYR A 86 19.79 -18.04 10.56
N ALA A 87 20.87 -17.60 9.89
CA ALA A 87 22.22 -17.79 10.38
C ALA A 87 22.44 -17.08 11.73
N ILE A 88 21.98 -15.83 11.84
CA ILE A 88 22.02 -15.03 13.08
C ILE A 88 21.18 -15.66 14.18
N SER A 89 19.99 -16.17 13.84
CA SER A 89 19.09 -16.76 14.84
C SER A 89 19.58 -18.11 15.36
N ARG A 90 20.25 -18.92 14.53
CA ARG A 90 20.58 -20.31 14.88
C ARG A 90 22.05 -20.51 15.28
N TYR A 91 22.96 -19.69 14.78
CA TYR A 91 24.38 -19.81 15.05
C TYR A 91 24.89 -18.62 15.85
N ARG A 92 25.87 -18.87 16.73
CA ARG A 92 26.64 -17.79 17.38
C ARG A 92 27.64 -17.23 16.38
N LEU A 93 27.18 -16.36 15.50
CA LEU A 93 28.03 -15.59 14.61
C LEU A 93 28.80 -14.54 15.44
N GLY A 94 30.13 -14.53 15.30
CA GLY A 94 30.99 -13.47 15.86
C GLY A 94 30.84 -12.19 15.04
N LEU A 95 29.70 -11.53 15.17
CA LEU A 95 29.44 -10.26 14.50
C LEU A 95 30.23 -9.14 15.21
N PRO A 96 30.82 -8.21 14.46
CA PRO A 96 31.49 -7.07 15.05
C PRO A 96 30.47 -6.14 15.74
N SER A 97 30.90 -5.45 16.79
CA SER A 97 30.06 -4.59 17.66
C SER A 97 29.41 -3.37 17.00
N TRP A 98 29.69 -3.12 15.71
CA TRP A 98 29.11 -2.03 14.93
C TRP A 98 27.96 -2.49 14.02
N LEU A 99 27.65 -3.80 14.02
CA LEU A 99 26.43 -4.41 13.48
C LEU A 99 25.44 -4.66 14.62
#